data_AF-A0A257RRQ2-F1
#
_entry.id   AF-A0A257RRQ2-F1
#
_cell.length_a   1.000
_cell.length_b   1.000
_cell.length_c   1.000
_cell.angle_alpha   90.00
_cell.angle_beta   90.00
_cell.angle_gamma   90.00
#
_symmetry.space_group_name_H-M   'P 1'
#
loop_
_entity.id
_entity.type
_entity.pdbx_description
1 polymer ?
#
loop_
_entity_poly.entity_id
_entity_poly.type
_entity_poly.pdbx_seq_one_letter_code
_entity_poly.pdbx_strand_id
1 'polypeptide(L)' 'MAVAYLTRRISFAAAHRYRLPELSDDENARRFGLCARPNYHGHSYACEVTVRGPIDERTGMIVD' A
#
# COMPACT_ATOMS: atom_id res chain seq x y z
N MET A 1 -17.43 -14.04 -23.73
CA MET A 1 -17.19 -12.78 -23.00
C MET A 1 -15.71 -12.47 -22.93
N ALA A 2 -15.31 -11.26 -23.29
CA ALA A 2 -13.91 -10.81 -23.16
C ALA A 2 -13.54 -10.70 -21.67
N VAL A 3 -12.29 -11.02 -21.33
CA VAL A 3 -11.74 -10.89 -19.96
C VAL A 3 -10.81 -9.69 -19.93
N ALA A 4 -10.94 -8.87 -18.89
CA ALA A 4 -10.14 -7.66 -18.73
C ALA A 4 -9.62 -7.51 -17.28
N TYR A 5 -8.81 -6.47 -17.08
CA TYR A 5 -8.32 -6.03 -15.77
C TYR A 5 -8.83 -4.62 -15.50
N LEU A 6 -9.30 -4.37 -14.29
CA LEU A 6 -9.71 -3.04 -13.83
C LEU A 6 -8.86 -2.67 -12.62
N THR A 7 -8.17 -1.54 -12.71
CA THR A 7 -7.37 -1.00 -11.62
C THR A 7 -8.00 0.27 -11.06
N ARG A 8 -8.28 0.28 -9.76
CA ARG A 8 -8.67 1.48 -9.01
C ARG A 8 -7.49 1.95 -8.17
N ARG A 9 -7.06 3.19 -8.42
CA ARG A 9 -6.07 3.87 -7.59
C ARG A 9 -6.75 4.74 -6.52
N ILE A 10 -6.32 4.62 -5.28
CA ILE A 10 -6.64 5.54 -4.18
C ILE A 10 -5.36 6.11 -3.58
N SER A 11 -5.47 7.22 -2.87
CA SER A 11 -4.38 7.79 -2.09
C SER A 11 -4.79 7.94 -0.63
N PHE A 12 -3.85 7.73 0.28
CA PHE A 12 -4.07 7.99 1.71
C PHE A 12 -2.78 8.48 2.38
N ALA A 13 -2.93 9.29 3.43
CA ALA A 13 -1.81 9.76 4.23
C ALA A 13 -1.72 8.95 5.52
N ALA A 14 -0.52 8.46 5.85
CA ALA A 14 -0.28 7.74 7.10
C ALA A 14 1.15 7.97 7.60
N ALA A 15 1.31 7.94 8.93
CA ALA A 15 2.60 7.97 9.60
C ALA A 15 2.98 6.58 10.13
N HIS A 16 4.28 6.27 10.12
CA HIS A 16 4.81 5.01 10.61
C HIS A 16 6.27 5.13 11.07
N ARG A 17 6.74 4.08 11.75
CA ARG A 17 8.14 3.91 12.18
C ARG A 17 8.53 2.45 11.93
N TYR A 18 9.70 2.24 11.36
CA TYR A 18 10.27 0.89 11.25
C TYR A 18 10.94 0.53 12.56
N ARG A 19 10.39 -0.47 13.25
CA ARG A 19 10.91 -0.96 14.52
C ARG A 19 10.61 -2.44 14.67
N LEU A 20 11.64 -3.20 15.00
CA LEU A 20 11.53 -4.57 15.49
C LEU A 20 11.51 -4.54 17.03
N PRO A 21 10.44 -5.03 17.70
CA PRO A 21 10.32 -5.00 19.17
C PRO A 21 11.46 -5.69 19.93
N GLU A 22 12.07 -6.68 19.32
CA GLU A 22 13.17 -7.49 19.86
C GLU A 22 14.55 -6.82 19.77
N LEU A 23 14.67 -5.70 19.05
CA LEU A 23 15.93 -4.96 18.90
C LEU A 23 15.94 -3.69 19.75
N SER A 24 17.13 -3.30 20.21
CA SER A 24 17.36 -1.98 20.82
C SER A 24 17.13 -0.84 19.80
N ASP A 25 16.99 0.39 20.29
CA ASP A 25 16.82 1.55 19.41
C ASP A 25 18.05 1.79 18.53
N ASP A 26 19.26 1.54 19.02
CA ASP A 26 20.50 1.66 18.24
C ASP A 26 20.59 0.60 17.14
N GLU A 27 20.18 -0.64 17.43
CA GLU A 27 20.11 -1.70 16.42
C GLU A 27 19.06 -1.39 15.35
N ASN A 28 17.89 -0.88 15.76
CA ASN A 28 16.86 -0.40 14.83
C ASN A 28 17.36 0.78 13.99
N ALA A 29 18.08 1.74 14.59
CA ALA A 29 18.65 2.89 13.89
C ALA A 29 19.73 2.47 12.90
N ARG A 30 20.61 1.53 13.25
CA ARG A 30 21.58 0.94 12.31
C ARG A 30 20.92 0.21 11.16
N ARG A 31 19.80 -0.49 11.42
CA ARG A 31 19.11 -1.31 10.42
C ARG A 31 18.21 -0.51 9.49
N PHE A 32 17.39 0.38 10.04
CA PHE A 32 16.34 1.11 9.30
C PHE A 32 16.65 2.60 9.11
N GLY A 33 17.76 3.10 9.66
CA GLY A 33 18.22 4.48 9.46
C GLY A 33 17.17 5.52 9.86
N LEU A 34 16.92 6.47 8.96
CA LEU A 34 15.95 7.55 9.17
C LEU A 34 14.51 7.03 9.40
N CYS A 35 14.18 5.85 8.88
CA CYS A 35 12.87 5.23 9.07
C CYS A 35 12.67 4.70 10.50
N ALA A 36 13.74 4.56 11.29
CA ALA A 36 13.72 4.09 12.67
C ALA A 36 13.49 5.21 13.70
N ARG A 37 13.42 6.48 13.26
CA ARG A 37 13.34 7.64 14.16
C ARG A 37 12.17 7.50 15.16
N PRO A 38 12.38 7.81 16.46
CA PRO A 38 11.33 7.68 17.48
C PRO A 38 10.06 8.48 17.18
N ASN A 39 10.22 9.62 16.50
CA ASN A 39 9.14 10.55 16.18
C ASN A 39 8.43 10.24 14.86
N TYR A 40 8.54 9.00 14.36
CA TYR A 40 7.89 8.52 13.14
C TYR A 40 8.30 9.32 11.89
N HIS A 41 7.72 8.94 10.76
CA HIS A 41 7.70 9.73 9.53
C HIS A 41 6.42 9.41 8.76
N GLY A 42 6.03 10.29 7.84
CA GLY A 42 4.78 10.17 7.08
C GLY A 42 5.00 9.99 5.60
N HIS A 43 3.97 9.46 4.94
CA HIS A 43 3.88 9.36 3.49
C HIS A 43 2.46 9.63 3.01
N SER A 44 2.35 10.13 1.78
CA SER A 44 1.13 10.06 0.99
C SER A 44 1.23 8.83 0.09
N TYR A 45 0.67 7.72 0.54
CA TYR A 45 0.69 6.44 -0.18
C TYR A 45 -0.27 6.45 -1.35
N ALA A 46 0.11 5.80 -2.44
CA ALA A 46 -0.78 5.39 -3.51
C ALA A 46 -1.05 3.88 -3.37
N CYS A 47 -2.32 3.49 -3.36
CA CYS A 47 -2.75 2.10 -3.36
C CYS A 47 -3.52 1.81 -4.65
N GLU A 48 -3.07 0.82 -5.40
CA GLU A 48 -3.70 0.36 -6.62
C GLU A 48 -4.26 -1.03 -6.40
N VAL A 49 -5.58 -1.16 -6.53
CA VAL A 49 -6.28 -2.44 -6.44
C VAL A 49 -6.67 -2.84 -7.84
N THR A 50 -6.18 -4.00 -8.28
CA THR A 50 -6.49 -4.55 -9.60
C THR A 50 -7.34 -5.80 -9.45
N VAL A 51 -8.48 -5.83 -10.14
CA VAL A 51 -9.31 -7.02 -10.30
C VAL A 51 -9.26 -7.51 -11.74
N ARG A 52 -9.57 -8.79 -11.95
CA ARG A 52 -9.64 -9.44 -13.26
C ARG A 52 -10.93 -10.22 -13.38
N GLY A 53 -11.63 -10.08 -14.50
CA GLY A 53 -12.86 -10.83 -14.72
C GLY A 53 -13.45 -10.65 -16.12
N PRO A 54 -14.50 -11.41 -16.44
CA PRO A 54 -15.26 -11.21 -17.67
C PRO A 54 -15.94 -9.84 -17.64
N ILE A 55 -16.04 -9.20 -18.80
CA ILE A 55 -16.85 -7.99 -18.99
C ILE A 55 -18.31 -8.43 -19.14
N ASP A 56 -19.17 -7.98 -18.23
CA ASP A 56 -20.61 -8.19 -18.31
C ASP A 56 -21.17 -7.49 -19.56
N GLU A 57 -21.85 -8.25 -20.43
CA GLU A 57 -22.27 -7.74 -21.75
C GLU A 57 -23.36 -6.66 -21.67
N ARG A 58 -24.11 -6.59 -20.57
CA ARG A 58 -25.18 -5.60 -20.37
C ARG A 58 -24.63 -4.28 -19.83
N THR A 59 -23.67 -4.34 -18.93
CA THR A 59 -23.18 -3.18 -18.17
C THR A 59 -21.81 -2.69 -18.62
N GLY A 60 -21.03 -3.53 -19.31
CA GLY A 60 -19.64 -3.24 -19.67
C GLY A 60 -18.67 -3.26 -18.49
N MET A 61 -19.10 -3.72 -17.31
CA MET A 61 -18.31 -3.71 -16.07
C MET A 61 -17.71 -5.08 -15.77
N ILE A 62 -16.59 -5.08 -15.05
CA ILE A 62 -16.00 -6.29 -14.45
C ILE A 62 -16.51 -6.47 -13.01
N VAL A 63 -16.64 -5.36 -12.28
CA VAL A 63 -17.14 -5.22 -10.91
C VAL A 63 -17.65 -3.79 -10.74
N ASP A 64 -18.61 -3.57 -9.83
CA ASP A 64 -19.08 -2.25 -9.38
C ASP A 64 -18.30 -1.80 -8.13
#